data_AF-A0A6G8C9E3-F1
#
_entry.id   AF-A0A6G8C9E3-F1
#
_cell.length_a   1.000
_cell.length_b   1.000
_cell.length_c   1.000
_cell.angle_alpha   90.00
_cell.angle_beta   90.00
_cell.angle_gamma   90.00
#
_symmetry.space_group_name_H-M   'P 1'
#
loop_
_entity.id
_entity.type
_entity.pdbx_description
1 polymer ?
#
loop_
_entity_poly.entity_id
_entity_poly.type
_entity_poly.pdbx_seq_one_letter_code
_entity_poly.pdbx_strand_id
1 'polypeptide(L)'
;MDIQEQTSTTLVMESAFSDVYTLAIPISLISLYTGASFSLGSMFGHIFTSLVLAVVAGVGTGYLWSILLTKVPTLLKTRFSTPAFVFIVYGLVELLNFSGPIAVLFFSITLGNVTLLRPRLLSSFLPTHHIELTSVEKDFFSEMVFLLRTFFFVYVGMSIVLNNAYLIGLGAAITVLLFLVRIPVVLASADTKAPLFDMSFMSIMIPKGLGAAVLATLPAQRGLPSGSTIQTITFAVIIFTTIFCTVLFFLLEKRKLLGFYRLFFGFHRPLDAAAAAMPPTEPTSAAGRP
;
A
#
# COMPACT_ATOMS: atom_id res chain seq x y z
N MET A 1 1.46 -6.60 21.41
CA MET A 1 2.76 -5.91 21.46
C MET A 1 2.62 -4.81 20.45
N ASP A 2 2.50 -3.58 20.93
CA ASP A 2 2.01 -2.50 20.08
C ASP A 2 3.19 -1.81 19.40
N ILE A 3 3.18 -1.89 18.08
CA ILE A 3 3.97 -0.99 17.23
C ILE A 3 3.46 0.43 17.44
N GLN A 4 4.33 1.43 17.28
CA GLN A 4 3.90 2.82 17.40
C GLN A 4 2.82 3.12 16.36
N GLU A 5 1.78 3.88 16.73
CA GLU A 5 0.68 4.25 15.82
C GLU A 5 1.19 4.98 14.57
N GLN A 6 2.27 5.75 14.72
CA GLN A 6 3.00 6.38 13.63
C GLN A 6 3.55 5.34 12.64
N THR A 7 4.22 4.30 13.14
CA THR A 7 4.74 3.18 12.32
C THR A 7 3.63 2.50 11.54
N SER A 8 2.50 2.20 12.18
CA SER A 8 1.34 1.60 11.52
C SER A 8 0.78 2.50 10.43
N THR A 9 0.61 3.79 10.71
CA THR A 9 0.10 4.77 9.75
C THR A 9 1.04 4.91 8.55
N THR A 10 2.35 5.00 8.78
CA THR A 10 3.35 5.06 7.71
C THR A 10 3.30 3.82 6.82
N LEU A 11 3.21 2.62 7.40
CA LEU A 11 3.14 1.38 6.63
C LEU A 11 1.85 1.27 5.81
N VAL A 12 0.71 1.69 6.36
CA VAL A 12 -0.56 1.72 5.62
C VAL A 12 -0.50 2.69 4.45
N MET A 13 0.03 3.90 4.68
CA MET A 13 0.20 4.90 3.61
C MET A 13 1.18 4.43 2.54
N GLU A 14 2.32 3.86 2.96
CA GLU A 14 3.30 3.30 2.05
C GLU A 14 2.70 2.18 1.20
N SER A 15 1.93 1.26 1.79
CA SER A 15 1.25 0.18 1.07
C SER A 15 0.26 0.73 0.04
N ALA A 16 -0.53 1.75 0.41
CA ALA A 16 -1.52 2.35 -0.47
C ALA A 16 -0.86 3.03 -1.69
N PHE A 17 0.24 3.76 -1.49
CA PHE A 17 1.02 4.34 -2.57
C PHE A 17 1.73 3.28 -3.42
N SER A 18 2.32 2.26 -2.78
CA SER A 18 3.01 1.17 -3.46
C SER A 18 2.08 0.38 -4.37
N ASP A 19 0.85 0.10 -3.94
CA ASP A 19 -0.17 -0.59 -4.75
C ASP A 19 -0.56 0.25 -5.97
N VAL A 20 -0.72 1.57 -5.80
CA VAL A 20 -0.95 2.52 -6.89
C VAL A 20 0.19 2.49 -7.92
N TYR A 21 1.45 2.62 -7.47
CA TYR A 21 2.59 2.61 -8.37
C TYR A 21 2.78 1.26 -9.05
N THR A 22 2.47 0.19 -8.33
CA THR A 22 2.48 -1.18 -8.86
C THR A 22 1.57 -1.26 -10.07
N LEU A 23 0.37 -0.66 -10.08
CA LEU A 23 -0.52 -0.63 -11.24
C LEU A 23 -0.08 0.37 -12.34
N ALA A 24 0.22 1.61 -11.97
CA ALA A 24 0.40 2.70 -12.94
C ALA A 24 1.65 2.53 -13.83
N ILE A 25 2.78 2.09 -13.26
CA ILE A 25 4.05 1.99 -13.97
C ILE A 25 4.01 0.87 -15.02
N PRO A 26 3.62 -0.37 -14.70
CA PRO A 26 3.58 -1.46 -15.67
C PRO A 26 2.53 -1.26 -16.77
N ILE A 27 1.37 -0.69 -16.47
CA ILE A 27 0.37 -0.37 -17.51
C ILE A 27 0.96 0.62 -18.50
N SER A 28 1.64 1.66 -18.00
CA SER A 28 2.32 2.65 -18.84
C SER A 28 3.41 2.00 -19.70
N LEU A 29 4.22 1.10 -19.12
CA LEU A 29 5.24 0.33 -19.84
C LEU A 29 4.65 -0.57 -20.93
N ILE A 30 3.53 -1.25 -20.64
CA ILE A 30 2.83 -2.09 -21.62
C ILE A 30 2.30 -1.23 -22.78
N SER A 31 1.64 -0.11 -22.49
CA SER A 31 1.12 0.80 -23.50
C SER A 31 2.22 1.35 -24.41
N LEU A 32 3.41 1.63 -23.86
CA LEU A 32 4.58 2.05 -24.64
C LEU A 32 5.09 0.95 -25.55
N TYR A 33 5.20 -0.28 -25.07
CA TYR A 33 5.64 -1.40 -25.88
C TYR A 33 4.72 -1.62 -27.09
N THR A 34 3.42 -1.35 -26.94
CA THR A 34 2.43 -1.44 -28.02
C THR A 34 2.31 -0.17 -28.87
N GLY A 35 2.90 0.95 -28.46
CA GLY A 35 2.78 2.26 -29.13
C GLY A 35 3.97 2.56 -30.07
N ALA A 36 3.70 3.21 -31.20
CA ALA A 36 4.67 3.43 -32.28
C ALA A 36 5.60 4.65 -32.14
N SER A 37 5.43 5.51 -31.12
CA SER A 37 6.19 6.77 -30.99
C SER A 37 6.98 6.86 -29.69
N PHE A 38 8.25 6.45 -29.77
CA PHE A 38 9.18 6.44 -28.64
C PHE A 38 9.75 7.85 -28.38
N SER A 39 9.24 8.56 -27.38
CA SER A 39 9.94 9.69 -26.78
C SER A 39 9.82 9.66 -25.26
N LEU A 40 10.96 9.51 -24.57
CA LEU A 40 11.01 9.46 -23.10
C LEU A 40 10.34 10.71 -22.47
N GLY A 41 10.48 11.88 -23.10
CA GLY A 41 9.89 13.13 -22.61
C GLY A 41 8.36 13.10 -22.62
N SER A 42 7.73 12.59 -23.68
CA SER A 42 6.27 12.46 -23.72
C SER A 42 5.75 11.43 -22.71
N MET A 43 6.51 10.35 -22.44
CA MET A 43 6.15 9.34 -21.45
C MET A 43 6.06 9.94 -20.05
N PHE A 44 7.10 10.63 -19.59
CA PHE A 44 7.09 11.28 -18.28
C PHE A 44 5.99 12.33 -18.21
N GLY A 45 5.77 13.09 -19.29
CA GLY A 45 4.65 14.03 -19.39
C GLY A 45 3.29 13.35 -19.25
N HIS A 46 3.06 12.23 -19.94
CA HIS A 46 1.81 11.47 -19.89
C HIS A 46 1.56 10.81 -18.54
N ILE A 47 2.58 10.18 -17.93
CA ILE A 47 2.47 9.59 -16.59
C ILE A 47 2.18 10.67 -15.56
N PHE A 48 2.92 11.79 -15.61
CA PHE A 48 2.72 12.89 -14.68
C PHE A 48 1.33 13.52 -14.84
N THR A 49 0.91 13.78 -16.07
CA THR A 49 -0.40 14.39 -16.36
C THR A 49 -1.55 13.46 -15.97
N SER A 50 -1.46 12.17 -16.30
CA SER A 50 -2.48 11.18 -15.91
C SER A 50 -2.56 10.98 -14.41
N LEU A 51 -1.43 11.05 -13.70
CA LEU A 51 -1.38 11.01 -12.24
C LEU A 51 -2.04 12.24 -11.64
N VAL A 52 -1.64 13.44 -12.04
CA VAL A 52 -2.18 14.70 -11.50
C VAL A 52 -3.67 14.82 -11.78
N LEU A 53 -4.11 14.50 -13.01
CA LEU A 53 -5.53 14.55 -13.35
C LEU A 53 -6.35 13.49 -12.60
N ALA A 54 -5.81 12.29 -12.37
CA ALA A 54 -6.48 11.30 -11.53
C ALA A 54 -6.62 11.78 -10.08
N VAL A 55 -5.59 12.43 -9.51
CA VAL A 55 -5.66 13.02 -8.17
C VAL A 55 -6.74 14.09 -8.10
N VAL A 56 -6.74 15.05 -9.05
CA VAL A 56 -7.72 16.13 -9.10
C VAL A 56 -9.14 15.58 -9.29
N ALA A 57 -9.33 14.60 -10.16
CA ALA A 57 -10.61 13.94 -10.38
C ALA A 57 -11.08 13.19 -9.13
N GLY A 58 -10.19 12.47 -8.43
CA GLY A 58 -10.50 11.77 -7.19
C GLY A 58 -10.93 12.72 -6.07
N VAL A 59 -10.16 13.79 -5.86
CA VAL A 59 -10.50 14.83 -4.86
C VAL A 59 -11.82 15.52 -5.23
N GLY A 60 -12.00 15.90 -6.49
CA GLY A 60 -13.22 16.56 -6.99
C GLY A 60 -14.46 15.69 -6.81
N THR A 61 -14.38 14.41 -7.18
CA THR A 61 -15.47 13.44 -6.99
C THR A 61 -15.72 13.13 -5.51
N GLY A 62 -14.69 13.16 -4.66
CA GLY A 62 -14.82 13.01 -3.21
C GLY A 62 -15.63 14.13 -2.57
N TYR A 63 -15.39 15.38 -2.96
CA TYR A 63 -16.22 16.52 -2.56
C TYR A 63 -17.64 16.42 -3.11
N LEU A 64 -17.78 16.08 -4.40
CA LEU A 64 -19.09 15.92 -5.03
C LEU A 64 -19.95 14.88 -4.29
N TRP A 65 -19.35 13.74 -3.93
CA TRP A 65 -20.03 12.70 -3.17
C TRP A 65 -20.39 13.16 -1.77
N SER A 66 -19.49 13.86 -1.08
CA SER A 66 -19.75 14.40 0.26
C SER A 66 -20.94 15.37 0.29
N ILE A 67 -21.07 16.22 -0.74
CA ILE A 67 -22.23 17.11 -0.91
C ILE A 67 -23.50 16.29 -1.17
N LEU A 68 -23.40 15.25 -2.00
CA LEU A 68 -24.54 14.40 -2.34
C LEU A 68 -25.07 13.63 -1.12
N LEU A 69 -24.17 13.10 -0.27
CA LEU A 69 -24.54 12.44 0.99
C LEU A 69 -25.20 13.41 1.98
N THR A 70 -24.80 14.68 1.97
CA THR A 70 -25.40 15.72 2.81
C THR A 70 -26.80 16.10 2.32
N LYS A 71 -26.98 16.22 0.99
CA LYS A 71 -28.28 16.55 0.39
C LYS A 71 -29.26 15.38 0.38
N VAL A 72 -28.76 14.16 0.27
CA VAL A 72 -29.56 12.93 0.14
C VAL A 72 -29.08 11.90 1.17
N PRO A 73 -29.45 12.06 2.47
CA PRO A 73 -29.01 11.17 3.54
C PRO A 73 -29.52 9.73 3.40
N THR A 74 -30.49 9.49 2.52
CA THR A 74 -30.97 8.13 2.20
C THR A 74 -29.90 7.28 1.53
N LEU A 75 -28.90 7.88 0.86
CA LEU A 75 -27.78 7.17 0.26
C LEU A 75 -26.87 6.52 1.31
N LEU A 76 -26.70 7.16 2.48
CA LEU A 76 -25.96 6.61 3.62
C LEU A 76 -26.65 5.39 4.25
N LYS A 77 -27.98 5.29 4.11
CA LYS A 77 -28.74 4.16 4.66
C LYS A 77 -28.60 2.89 3.82
N THR A 78 -28.09 3.00 2.59
CA THR A 78 -27.97 1.87 1.67
C THR A 78 -26.53 1.35 1.62
N ARG A 79 -26.36 0.05 1.94
CA ARG A 79 -25.06 -0.63 2.00
C ARG A 79 -24.22 -0.59 0.70
N PHE A 80 -24.84 -0.27 -0.43
CA PHE A 80 -24.21 -0.37 -1.76
C PHE A 80 -23.89 0.97 -2.42
N SER A 81 -24.32 2.11 -1.85
CA SER A 81 -24.24 3.39 -2.55
C SER A 81 -22.80 3.87 -2.74
N THR A 82 -22.00 3.87 -1.67
CA THR A 82 -20.59 4.27 -1.74
C THR A 82 -19.75 3.34 -2.63
N PRO A 83 -19.84 1.99 -2.51
CA PRO A 83 -19.15 1.09 -3.45
C PRO A 83 -19.56 1.31 -4.92
N ALA A 84 -20.86 1.48 -5.19
CA ALA A 84 -21.33 1.72 -6.56
C ALA A 84 -20.74 3.02 -7.13
N PHE A 85 -20.68 4.09 -6.32
CA PHE A 85 -20.08 5.33 -6.75
C PHE A 85 -18.58 5.21 -6.99
N VAL A 86 -17.85 4.43 -6.17
CA VAL A 86 -16.44 4.11 -6.40
C VAL A 86 -16.23 3.47 -7.77
N PHE A 87 -17.07 2.51 -8.18
CA PHE A 87 -17.00 1.91 -9.51
C PHE A 87 -17.29 2.90 -10.64
N ILE A 88 -18.24 3.83 -10.43
CA ILE A 88 -18.53 4.90 -11.40
C ILE A 88 -17.32 5.82 -11.58
N VAL A 89 -16.71 6.27 -10.47
CA VAL A 89 -15.50 7.12 -10.51
C VAL A 89 -14.36 6.38 -11.21
N TYR A 90 -14.13 5.12 -10.85
CA TYR A 90 -13.13 4.28 -11.50
C TYR A 90 -13.33 4.23 -13.03
N GLY A 91 -14.53 3.85 -13.48
CA GLY A 91 -14.84 3.69 -14.90
C GLY A 91 -14.80 5.00 -15.69
N LEU A 92 -15.31 6.09 -15.11
CA LEU A 92 -15.28 7.41 -15.75
C LEU A 92 -13.85 7.92 -15.94
N VAL A 93 -13.01 7.78 -14.92
CA VAL A 93 -11.61 8.23 -14.97
C VAL A 93 -10.80 7.39 -15.96
N GLU A 94 -11.04 6.08 -16.01
CA GLU A 94 -10.35 5.20 -16.96
C GLU A 94 -10.79 5.46 -18.41
N LEU A 95 -12.07 5.82 -18.64
CA LEU A 95 -12.57 6.25 -19.96
C LEU A 95 -11.91 7.54 -20.46
N LEU A 96 -11.48 8.41 -19.54
CA LEU A 96 -10.70 9.62 -19.85
C LEU A 96 -9.20 9.34 -20.04
N ASN A 97 -8.77 8.07 -20.05
CA ASN A 97 -7.37 7.63 -20.12
C ASN A 97 -6.50 8.10 -18.93
N PHE A 98 -7.12 8.29 -17.76
CA PHE A 98 -6.42 8.56 -16.51
C PHE A 98 -6.41 7.31 -15.63
N SER A 99 -5.63 7.33 -14.55
CA SER A 99 -5.52 6.17 -13.66
C SER A 99 -6.73 6.06 -12.72
N GLY A 100 -7.67 5.17 -13.08
CA GLY A 100 -8.86 4.85 -12.28
C GLY A 100 -8.54 4.47 -10.81
N PRO A 101 -7.58 3.55 -10.53
CA PRO A 101 -7.22 3.19 -9.16
C PRO A 101 -6.78 4.37 -8.29
N ILE A 102 -6.03 5.32 -8.88
CA ILE A 102 -5.52 6.50 -8.19
C ILE A 102 -6.66 7.44 -7.84
N ALA A 103 -7.57 7.69 -8.79
CA ALA A 103 -8.73 8.52 -8.51
C ALA A 103 -9.60 7.94 -7.39
N VAL A 104 -9.80 6.62 -7.36
CA VAL A 104 -10.53 5.94 -6.27
C VAL A 104 -9.83 6.08 -4.92
N LEU A 105 -8.49 5.97 -4.88
CA LEU A 105 -7.72 6.15 -3.65
C LEU A 105 -7.87 7.57 -3.11
N PHE A 106 -7.68 8.59 -3.95
CA PHE A 106 -7.81 9.98 -3.53
C PHE A 106 -9.26 10.37 -3.22
N PHE A 107 -10.23 9.79 -3.92
CA PHE A 107 -11.65 9.86 -3.58
C PHE A 107 -11.89 9.32 -2.16
N SER A 108 -11.37 8.14 -1.84
CA SER A 108 -11.58 7.46 -0.55
C SER A 108 -10.91 8.20 0.60
N ILE A 109 -9.69 8.73 0.39
CA ILE A 109 -8.99 9.60 1.35
C ILE A 109 -9.79 10.88 1.57
N THR A 110 -10.26 11.53 0.49
CA THR A 110 -11.04 12.78 0.60
C THR A 110 -12.35 12.55 1.35
N LEU A 111 -13.04 11.44 1.09
CA LEU A 111 -14.28 11.07 1.78
C LEU A 111 -14.03 10.79 3.27
N GLY A 112 -12.99 10.02 3.60
CA GLY A 112 -12.63 9.69 4.99
C GLY A 112 -12.15 10.90 5.80
N ASN A 113 -11.59 11.92 5.14
CA ASN A 113 -11.03 13.11 5.77
C ASN A 113 -11.81 14.40 5.49
N VAL A 114 -13.06 14.32 5.01
CA VAL A 114 -13.85 15.48 4.56
C VAL A 114 -14.05 16.57 5.62
N THR A 115 -14.09 16.20 6.90
CA THR A 115 -14.24 17.15 8.01
C THR A 115 -12.98 17.96 8.28
N LEU A 116 -11.79 17.37 8.10
CA LEU A 116 -10.52 18.09 8.19
C LEU A 116 -10.27 18.92 6.93
N LEU A 117 -10.66 18.40 5.77
CA LEU A 117 -10.46 19.03 4.47
C LEU A 117 -11.67 19.88 4.07
N ARG A 118 -12.11 20.81 4.93
CA ARG A 118 -13.24 21.71 4.63
C ARG A 118 -12.73 23.02 4.00
N PRO A 119 -12.67 23.17 2.67
CA PRO A 119 -12.32 24.45 2.06
C PRO A 119 -13.33 25.52 2.46
N ARG A 120 -12.84 26.72 2.83
CA ARG A 120 -13.68 27.86 3.25
C ARG A 120 -14.83 28.17 2.28
N LEU A 121 -14.58 28.03 0.98
CA LEU A 121 -15.53 28.27 -0.11
C LEU A 121 -16.73 27.30 -0.14
N LEU A 122 -16.53 26.07 0.33
CA LEU A 122 -17.54 25.00 0.27
C LEU A 122 -18.10 24.65 1.66
N SER A 123 -17.68 25.39 2.68
CA SER A 123 -18.08 25.16 4.08
C SER A 123 -19.60 25.10 4.25
N SER A 124 -20.39 25.94 3.57
CA SER A 124 -21.86 25.93 3.67
C SER A 124 -22.54 24.64 3.18
N PHE A 125 -21.91 23.89 2.26
CA PHE A 125 -22.48 22.68 1.65
C PHE A 125 -21.84 21.37 2.12
N LEU A 126 -20.74 21.46 2.87
CA LEU A 126 -20.07 20.30 3.45
C LEU A 126 -20.61 20.01 4.85
N PRO A 127 -20.76 18.72 5.21
CA PRO A 127 -21.27 18.34 6.52
C PRO A 127 -20.30 18.76 7.62
N THR A 128 -20.87 19.26 8.72
CA THR A 128 -20.13 19.69 9.90
C THR A 128 -19.68 18.52 10.77
N HIS A 129 -20.25 17.33 10.55
CA HIS A 129 -19.93 16.09 11.26
C HIS A 129 -19.11 15.15 10.37
N HIS A 130 -18.32 14.28 11.01
CA HIS A 130 -17.57 13.23 10.32
C HIS A 130 -18.55 12.37 9.52
N ILE A 131 -18.39 12.35 8.18
CA ILE A 131 -19.02 11.33 7.36
C ILE A 131 -18.25 10.05 7.61
N GLU A 132 -18.53 9.42 8.74
CA GLU A 132 -18.10 8.05 8.93
C GLU A 132 -19.04 7.15 8.14
N LEU A 133 -18.46 6.30 7.29
CA LEU A 133 -19.19 5.15 6.77
C LEU A 133 -19.85 4.44 7.95
N THR A 134 -21.12 4.05 7.77
CA THR A 134 -21.85 3.32 8.80
C THR A 134 -21.05 2.07 9.16
N SER A 135 -21.06 1.63 10.42
CA SER A 135 -20.39 0.36 10.82
C SER A 135 -20.74 -0.79 9.89
N VAL A 136 -22.01 -0.88 9.52
CA VAL A 136 -22.56 -1.84 8.55
C VAL A 136 -21.92 -1.77 7.16
N GLU A 137 -21.57 -0.58 6.67
CA GLU A 137 -20.86 -0.42 5.39
C GLU A 137 -19.41 -0.88 5.52
N LYS A 138 -18.73 -0.52 6.62
CA LYS A 138 -17.34 -0.94 6.89
C LYS A 138 -17.23 -2.46 6.97
N ASP A 139 -18.17 -3.11 7.65
CA ASP A 139 -18.23 -4.58 7.77
C ASP A 139 -18.43 -5.23 6.40
N PHE A 140 -19.37 -4.70 5.60
CA PHE A 140 -19.60 -5.19 4.24
C PHE A 140 -18.34 -5.05 3.35
N PHE A 141 -17.64 -3.92 3.41
CA PHE A 141 -16.38 -3.75 2.69
C PHE A 141 -15.31 -4.73 3.16
N SER A 142 -15.20 -4.95 4.48
CA SER A 142 -14.27 -5.92 5.06
C SER A 142 -14.55 -7.34 4.55
N GLU A 143 -15.82 -7.73 4.50
CA GLU A 143 -16.26 -9.03 3.96
C GLU A 143 -15.97 -9.17 2.47
N MET A 144 -16.21 -8.13 1.66
CA MET A 144 -15.83 -8.14 0.25
C MET A 144 -14.32 -8.27 0.06
N VAL A 145 -13.52 -7.51 0.82
CA VAL A 145 -12.05 -7.55 0.73
C VAL A 145 -11.54 -8.93 1.16
N PHE A 146 -12.12 -9.53 2.20
CA PHE A 146 -11.80 -10.88 2.64
C PHE A 146 -12.08 -11.92 1.55
N LEU A 147 -13.26 -11.84 0.92
CA LEU A 147 -13.65 -12.70 -0.19
C LEU A 147 -12.68 -12.54 -1.37
N LEU A 148 -12.42 -11.31 -1.80
CA LEU A 148 -11.52 -11.01 -2.93
C LEU A 148 -10.10 -11.51 -2.67
N ARG A 149 -9.56 -11.31 -1.45
CA ARG A 149 -8.24 -11.85 -1.05
C ARG A 149 -8.21 -13.37 -1.16
N THR A 150 -9.25 -14.05 -0.67
CA THR A 150 -9.34 -15.50 -0.70
C THR A 150 -9.35 -16.03 -2.14
N PHE A 151 -10.23 -15.50 -2.99
CA PHE A 151 -10.30 -15.89 -4.40
C PHE A 151 -8.99 -15.61 -5.14
N PHE A 152 -8.34 -14.49 -4.85
CA PHE A 152 -7.07 -14.15 -5.45
C PHE A 152 -5.96 -15.12 -5.07
N PHE A 153 -5.79 -15.45 -3.80
CA PHE A 153 -4.76 -16.40 -3.38
C PHE A 153 -5.01 -17.79 -3.95
N VAL A 154 -6.28 -18.22 -4.03
CA VAL A 154 -6.66 -19.46 -4.71
C VAL A 154 -6.33 -19.39 -6.21
N TYR A 155 -6.64 -18.28 -6.89
CA TYR A 155 -6.31 -18.07 -8.30
C TYR A 155 -4.80 -18.09 -8.56
N VAL A 156 -4.01 -17.37 -7.75
CA VAL A 156 -2.54 -17.38 -7.84
C VAL A 156 -2.00 -18.79 -7.61
N GLY A 157 -2.52 -19.51 -6.60
CA GLY A 157 -2.14 -20.90 -6.33
C GLY A 157 -2.42 -21.84 -7.50
N MET A 158 -3.59 -21.73 -8.12
CA MET A 158 -3.94 -22.55 -9.31
C MET A 158 -3.16 -22.15 -10.56
N SER A 159 -2.82 -20.87 -10.71
CA SER A 159 -2.19 -20.34 -11.93
C SER A 159 -0.66 -20.48 -11.94
N ILE A 160 -0.07 -20.99 -10.86
CA ILE A 160 1.35 -21.25 -10.81
C ILE A 160 1.67 -22.51 -11.61
N VAL A 161 2.40 -22.30 -12.70
CA VAL A 161 2.91 -23.37 -13.54
C VAL A 161 4.31 -23.71 -13.07
N LEU A 162 4.46 -24.80 -12.30
CA LEU A 162 5.75 -25.28 -11.80
C LEU A 162 6.58 -26.03 -12.86
N ASN A 163 6.52 -25.59 -14.12
CA ASN A 163 7.14 -26.32 -15.22
C ASN A 163 8.64 -26.03 -15.34
N ASN A 164 9.11 -24.88 -14.84
CA ASN A 164 10.51 -24.49 -14.96
C ASN A 164 11.10 -24.08 -13.60
N ALA A 165 11.88 -24.99 -13.01
CA ALA A 165 12.58 -24.78 -11.75
C ALA A 165 13.51 -23.55 -11.78
N TYR A 166 14.06 -23.20 -12.95
CA TYR A 166 14.89 -22.01 -13.10
C TYR A 166 14.09 -20.72 -12.87
N LEU A 167 12.87 -20.61 -13.42
CA LEU A 167 12.03 -19.42 -13.25
C LEU A 167 11.56 -19.25 -11.80
N ILE A 168 11.27 -20.36 -11.12
CA ILE A 168 10.91 -20.36 -9.70
C ILE A 168 12.11 -19.94 -8.85
N GLY A 169 13.29 -20.50 -9.13
CA GLY A 169 14.53 -20.13 -8.46
C GLY A 169 14.88 -18.65 -8.64
N LEU A 170 14.61 -18.10 -9.83
CA LEU A 170 14.75 -16.68 -10.10
C LEU A 170 13.76 -15.85 -9.25
N GLY A 171 12.51 -16.27 -9.13
CA GLY A 171 11.53 -15.63 -8.24
C GLY A 171 11.94 -15.66 -6.75
N ALA A 172 12.52 -16.77 -6.29
CA ALA A 172 13.10 -16.86 -4.96
C ALA A 172 14.30 -15.91 -4.78
N ALA A 173 15.19 -15.84 -5.76
CA ALA A 173 16.34 -14.93 -5.75
C ALA A 173 15.91 -13.45 -5.72
N ILE A 174 14.91 -13.07 -6.53
CA ILE A 174 14.31 -11.72 -6.48
C ILE A 174 13.73 -11.45 -5.10
N THR A 175 13.04 -12.42 -4.49
CA THR A 175 12.47 -12.25 -3.15
C THR A 175 13.56 -11.94 -2.13
N VAL A 176 14.63 -12.72 -2.11
CA VAL A 176 15.78 -12.46 -1.22
C VAL A 176 16.37 -11.08 -1.48
N LEU A 177 16.55 -10.71 -2.74
CA LEU A 177 17.04 -9.39 -3.12
C LEU A 177 16.12 -8.26 -2.60
N LEU A 178 14.80 -8.41 -2.70
CA LEU A 178 13.84 -7.42 -2.19
C LEU A 178 13.97 -7.23 -0.68
N PHE A 179 14.11 -8.31 0.09
CA PHE A 179 14.33 -8.23 1.53
C PHE A 179 15.69 -7.59 1.87
N LEU A 180 16.74 -7.90 1.10
CA LEU A 180 18.07 -7.30 1.29
C LEU A 180 18.06 -5.79 1.00
N VAL A 181 17.40 -5.35 -0.07
CA VAL A 181 17.29 -3.93 -0.43
C VAL A 181 16.42 -3.16 0.57
N ARG A 182 15.45 -3.82 1.23
CA ARG A 182 14.57 -3.16 2.20
C ARG A 182 15.32 -2.67 3.44
N ILE A 183 16.29 -3.43 3.93
CA ILE A 183 17.06 -3.09 5.14
C ILE A 183 17.71 -1.69 5.04
N PRO A 184 18.50 -1.35 4.00
CA PRO A 184 19.06 -0.02 3.87
C PRO A 184 18.01 1.06 3.59
N VAL A 185 16.92 0.74 2.89
CA VAL A 185 15.81 1.69 2.67
C VAL A 185 15.16 2.09 4.00
N VAL A 186 14.87 1.12 4.88
CA VAL A 186 14.33 1.41 6.20
C VAL A 186 15.34 2.16 7.06
N LEU A 187 16.64 1.84 6.97
CA LEU A 187 17.67 2.59 7.69
C LEU A 187 17.73 4.06 7.25
N ALA A 188 17.54 4.34 5.95
CA ALA A 188 17.55 5.69 5.39
C ALA A 188 16.25 6.47 5.64
N SER A 189 15.11 5.79 5.73
CA SER A 189 13.79 6.43 5.86
C SER A 189 13.25 6.48 7.29
N ALA A 190 13.69 5.60 8.19
CA ALA A 190 13.21 5.59 9.57
C ALA A 190 13.83 6.72 10.40
N ASP A 191 13.02 7.31 11.28
CA ASP A 191 13.49 8.32 12.24
C ASP A 191 14.61 7.72 13.12
N THR A 192 15.60 8.55 13.47
CA THR A 192 16.74 8.15 14.31
C THR A 192 16.29 7.69 15.70
N LYS A 193 15.11 8.11 16.15
CA LYS A 193 14.51 7.74 17.44
C LYS A 193 13.59 6.52 17.39
N ALA A 194 13.34 5.95 16.21
CA ALA A 194 12.45 4.79 16.09
C ALA A 194 13.02 3.57 16.85
N PRO A 195 12.20 2.84 17.61
CA PRO A 195 12.65 1.67 18.36
C PRO A 195 13.07 0.54 17.40
N LEU A 196 14.00 -0.30 17.85
CA LEU A 196 14.54 -1.39 17.03
C LEU A 196 13.47 -2.38 16.57
N PHE A 197 12.46 -2.64 17.41
CA PHE A 197 11.34 -3.50 17.06
C PHE A 197 10.53 -2.95 15.87
N ASP A 198 10.18 -1.66 15.88
CA ASP A 198 9.43 -1.01 14.80
C ASP A 198 10.20 -1.00 13.49
N MET A 199 11.51 -0.71 13.53
CA MET A 199 12.36 -0.76 12.33
C MET A 199 12.47 -2.17 11.77
N SER A 200 12.64 -3.17 12.64
CA SER A 200 12.70 -4.57 12.23
C SER A 200 11.37 -4.99 11.60
N PHE A 201 10.25 -4.58 12.18
CA PHE A 201 8.91 -4.80 11.65
C PHE A 201 8.71 -4.15 10.28
N MET A 202 9.10 -2.87 10.12
CA MET A 202 9.08 -2.16 8.82
C MET A 202 9.94 -2.85 7.75
N SER A 203 11.05 -3.47 8.14
CA SER A 203 11.97 -4.16 7.21
C SER A 203 11.45 -5.51 6.73
N ILE A 204 10.59 -6.16 7.53
CA ILE A 204 10.00 -7.47 7.20
C ILE A 204 8.70 -7.30 6.42
N MET A 205 8.01 -6.18 6.61
CA MET A 205 6.71 -5.92 6.01
C MET A 205 6.82 -5.59 4.50
N ILE A 206 7.05 -6.63 3.70
CA ILE A 206 7.03 -6.58 2.23
C ILE A 206 6.13 -7.68 1.63
N PRO A 207 4.91 -7.92 2.15
CA PRO A 207 4.01 -8.82 1.46
C PRO A 207 3.64 -8.20 0.10
N LYS A 208 4.04 -8.82 -1.00
CA LYS A 208 3.60 -8.38 -2.33
C LYS A 208 2.15 -8.83 -2.52
N GLY A 209 1.28 -7.84 -2.75
CA GLY A 209 -0.17 -8.02 -2.65
C GLY A 209 -0.89 -8.32 -3.97
N LEU A 210 -2.19 -8.00 -3.92
CA LEU A 210 -3.21 -8.21 -4.96
C LEU A 210 -2.84 -7.57 -6.31
N GLY A 211 -2.38 -6.32 -6.30
CA GLY A 211 -2.10 -5.57 -7.52
C GLY A 211 -1.04 -6.23 -8.41
N ALA A 212 0.00 -6.82 -7.80
CA ALA A 212 1.09 -7.44 -8.54
C ALA A 212 0.63 -8.67 -9.34
N ALA A 213 -0.25 -9.52 -8.81
CA ALA A 213 -0.67 -10.71 -9.56
C ALA A 213 -1.70 -10.39 -10.64
N VAL A 214 -2.56 -9.37 -10.47
CA VAL A 214 -3.44 -8.90 -11.56
C VAL A 214 -2.60 -8.38 -12.72
N LEU A 215 -1.52 -7.65 -12.45
CA LEU A 215 -0.64 -7.17 -13.52
C LEU A 215 0.17 -8.28 -14.17
N ALA A 216 0.55 -9.30 -13.41
CA ALA A 216 1.28 -10.45 -13.93
C ALA A 216 0.51 -11.14 -15.07
N THR A 217 -0.82 -11.08 -15.07
CA THR A 217 -1.65 -11.65 -16.13
C THR A 217 -1.79 -10.74 -17.34
N LEU A 218 -1.62 -9.42 -17.21
CA LEU A 218 -1.86 -8.47 -18.31
C LEU A 218 -0.95 -8.68 -19.52
N PRO A 219 0.38 -8.88 -19.39
CA PRO A 219 1.24 -9.17 -20.53
C PRO A 219 0.83 -10.44 -21.27
N ALA A 220 0.48 -11.50 -20.52
CA ALA A 220 0.04 -12.77 -21.09
C ALA A 220 -1.30 -12.63 -21.83
N GLN A 221 -2.26 -11.87 -21.26
CA GLN A 221 -3.55 -11.60 -21.88
C GLN A 221 -3.45 -10.75 -23.15
N ARG A 222 -2.50 -9.81 -23.19
CA ARG A 222 -2.24 -8.98 -24.39
C ARG A 222 -1.38 -9.69 -25.44
N GLY A 223 -1.04 -10.96 -25.24
CA GLY A 223 -0.26 -11.75 -26.20
C GLY A 223 1.19 -11.28 -26.35
N LEU A 224 1.74 -10.58 -25.34
CA LEU A 224 3.12 -10.10 -25.40
C LEU A 224 4.10 -11.29 -25.33
N PRO A 225 5.20 -11.25 -26.11
CA PRO A 225 6.24 -12.27 -26.02
C PRO A 225 6.80 -12.31 -24.59
N SER A 226 6.99 -13.53 -24.06
CA SER A 226 7.42 -13.78 -22.67
C SER A 226 6.41 -13.41 -21.57
N GLY A 227 5.15 -13.13 -21.90
CA GLY A 227 4.11 -12.83 -20.89
C GLY A 227 3.92 -13.94 -19.84
N SER A 228 3.97 -15.21 -20.27
CA SER A 228 3.89 -16.37 -19.36
C SER A 228 5.10 -16.50 -18.44
N THR A 229 6.29 -16.11 -18.91
CA THR A 229 7.52 -16.07 -18.11
C THR A 229 7.42 -15.01 -17.01
N ILE A 230 6.98 -13.80 -17.36
CA ILE A 230 6.76 -12.69 -16.40
C ILE A 230 5.72 -13.11 -15.36
N GLN A 231 4.63 -13.74 -15.81
CA GLN A 231 3.57 -14.24 -14.94
C GLN A 231 4.12 -15.26 -13.93
N THR A 232 4.87 -16.25 -14.40
CA THR A 232 5.45 -17.31 -13.56
C THR A 232 6.41 -16.75 -12.51
N ILE A 233 7.32 -15.86 -12.91
CA ILE A 233 8.27 -15.22 -11.99
C ILE A 233 7.51 -14.39 -10.94
N THR A 234 6.53 -13.59 -11.37
CA THR A 234 5.79 -12.70 -10.46
C THR A 234 4.98 -13.49 -9.43
N PHE A 235 4.29 -14.56 -9.85
CA PHE A 235 3.57 -15.42 -8.91
C PHE A 235 4.50 -16.13 -7.92
N ALA A 236 5.67 -16.59 -8.38
CA ALA A 236 6.68 -17.15 -7.48
C ALA A 236 7.13 -16.10 -6.43
N VAL A 237 7.42 -14.86 -6.85
CA VAL A 237 7.77 -13.76 -5.93
C VAL A 237 6.65 -13.50 -4.92
N ILE A 238 5.37 -13.50 -5.33
CA ILE A 238 4.24 -13.26 -4.42
C ILE A 238 4.17 -14.35 -3.34
N ILE A 239 4.29 -15.61 -3.72
CA ILE A 239 4.28 -16.71 -2.74
C ILE A 239 5.49 -16.62 -1.81
N PHE A 240 6.70 -16.49 -2.36
CA PHE A 240 7.91 -16.45 -1.54
C PHE A 240 7.92 -15.24 -0.60
N THR A 241 7.52 -14.05 -1.07
CA THR A 241 7.44 -12.86 -0.20
C THR A 241 6.40 -13.02 0.89
N THR A 242 5.23 -13.60 0.60
CA THR A 242 4.17 -13.83 1.59
C THR A 242 4.60 -14.85 2.65
N ILE A 243 5.19 -15.98 2.24
CA ILE A 243 5.70 -17.01 3.15
C ILE A 243 6.83 -16.44 4.00
N PHE A 244 7.82 -15.79 3.37
CA PHE A 244 8.99 -15.25 4.06
C PHE A 244 8.58 -14.16 5.05
N CYS A 245 7.70 -13.23 4.66
CA CYS A 245 7.13 -12.22 5.56
C CYS A 245 6.44 -12.85 6.78
N THR A 246 5.62 -13.88 6.57
CA THR A 246 4.91 -14.57 7.66
C THR A 246 5.86 -15.28 8.61
N VAL A 247 6.88 -15.97 8.08
CA VAL A 247 7.91 -16.65 8.88
C VAL A 247 8.74 -15.64 9.67
N LEU A 248 9.22 -14.58 9.02
CA LEU A 248 10.04 -13.55 9.68
C LEU A 248 9.24 -12.80 10.74
N PHE A 249 7.96 -12.53 10.51
CA PHE A 249 7.07 -11.95 11.52
C PHE A 249 7.02 -12.82 12.79
N PHE A 250 6.77 -14.12 12.65
CA PHE A 250 6.75 -15.04 13.79
C PHE A 250 8.11 -15.15 14.51
N LEU A 251 9.22 -15.11 13.77
CA LEU A 251 10.56 -15.10 14.34
C LEU A 251 10.90 -13.78 15.05
N LEU A 252 10.38 -12.66 14.55
CA LEU A 252 10.54 -11.34 15.15
C LEU A 252 9.75 -11.24 16.46
N GLU A 253 8.52 -11.74 16.48
CA GLU A 253 7.69 -11.82 17.68
C GLU A 253 8.37 -12.65 18.79
N LYS A 254 9.07 -13.72 18.40
CA LYS A 254 9.89 -14.54 19.32
C LYS A 254 11.25 -13.92 19.69
N ARG A 255 11.53 -12.68 19.28
CA ARG A 255 12.78 -11.94 19.54
C ARG A 255 14.06 -12.59 19.00
N LYS A 256 13.98 -13.68 18.23
CA LYS A 256 15.14 -14.40 17.72
C LYS A 256 15.90 -13.60 16.65
N LEU A 257 15.18 -12.77 15.89
CA LEU A 257 15.76 -11.92 14.85
C LEU A 257 16.25 -10.56 15.36
N LEU A 258 15.88 -10.14 16.58
CA LEU A 258 16.31 -8.85 17.13
C LEU A 258 17.83 -8.76 17.25
N GLY A 259 18.54 -9.88 17.49
CA GLY A 259 20.00 -9.91 17.50
C GLY A 259 20.62 -9.64 16.12
N PHE A 260 20.04 -10.21 15.06
CA PHE A 260 20.46 -9.96 13.67
C PHE A 260 20.21 -8.50 13.28
N TYR A 261 19.02 -7.99 13.56
CA TYR A 261 18.68 -6.60 13.25
C TYR A 261 19.42 -5.57 14.10
N ARG A 262 19.83 -5.91 15.34
CA ARG A 262 20.68 -5.07 16.18
C ARG A 262 22.09 -4.88 15.61
N LEU A 263 22.59 -5.84 14.83
CA LEU A 263 23.85 -5.72 14.09
C LEU A 263 23.73 -4.69 12.96
N PHE A 264 22.58 -4.64 12.27
CA PHE A 264 22.35 -3.75 11.12
C PHE A 264 21.86 -2.35 11.50
N PHE A 265 21.00 -2.22 12.51
CA PHE A 265 20.37 -0.95 12.90
C PHE A 265 21.04 -0.25 14.10
N GLY A 266 22.08 -0.86 14.67
CA GLY A 266 22.95 -0.26 15.68
C GLY A 266 22.54 -0.56 17.12
N PHE A 267 23.54 -0.66 18.00
CA PHE A 267 23.41 -1.08 19.40
C PHE A 267 22.76 -0.06 20.35
N HIS A 268 22.67 1.21 19.96
CA HIS A 268 22.33 2.35 20.83
C HIS A 268 20.85 2.75 20.81
N ARG A 269 19.98 2.04 20.08
CA ARG A 269 18.55 2.37 19.98
C ARG A 269 17.72 1.63 21.04
N PRO A 270 16.64 2.27 21.55
CA PRO A 270 15.73 1.61 22.50
C PRO A 270 15.10 0.37 21.84
N LEU A 271 15.02 -0.72 22.61
CA LEU A 271 14.56 -2.03 22.10
C LEU A 271 13.08 -2.01 21.72
N ASP A 272 12.25 -1.40 22.57
CA ASP A 272 10.79 -1.41 22.45
C ASP A 272 10.23 0.02 22.59
N ALA A 273 9.05 0.28 22.04
CA ALA A 273 8.38 1.58 22.12
C ALA A 273 8.16 2.05 23.58
N ALA A 274 7.93 1.11 24.50
CA ALA A 274 7.83 1.39 25.94
C ALA A 274 9.14 1.91 26.56
N ALA A 275 10.31 1.45 26.05
CA ALA A 275 11.62 1.90 26.51
C ALA A 275 12.01 3.26 25.90
N ALA A 276 11.51 3.57 24.69
CA ALA A 276 11.70 4.87 24.06
C ALA A 276 10.87 6.00 24.73
N ALA A 277 9.78 5.64 25.42
CA ALA A 277 8.91 6.57 26.13
C ALA A 277 9.41 6.95 27.54
N MET A 278 10.44 6.29 28.08
CA MET A 278 11.06 6.67 29.35
C MET A 278 12.13 7.75 29.13
N PRO A 279 12.11 8.88 29.86
CA PRO A 279 13.16 9.88 29.78
C PRO A 279 14.50 9.29 30.25
N PRO A 280 15.65 9.76 29.71
CA PRO A 280 16.95 9.29 30.14
C PRO A 280 17.09 9.51 31.65
N THR A 281 17.35 8.44 32.39
CA THR A 281 17.68 8.52 33.82
C THR A 281 18.92 9.39 33.97
N GLU A 282 18.76 10.58 34.57
CA GLU A 282 19.89 11.41 34.99
C GLU A 282 20.88 10.57 35.80
N PRO A 283 22.20 10.66 35.55
CA PRO A 283 23.17 10.01 36.39
C PRO A 283 23.07 10.63 37.78
N THR A 284 22.62 9.82 38.74
CA THR A 284 22.54 10.20 40.14
C THR A 284 23.90 10.70 40.60
N SER A 285 24.00 12.02 40.82
CA SER A 285 25.11 12.66 41.51
C SER A 285 25.21 12.10 42.93
N ALA A 286 26.00 11.04 43.09
CA ALA A 286 26.41 10.50 44.38
C ALA A 286 27.82 11.00 44.69
N ALA A 287 27.93 12.27 45.09
CA ALA A 287 29.12 12.81 45.73
C ALA A 287 28.72 13.86 46.76
N GLY A 288 28.15 13.40 47.87
CA GLY A 288 27.92 14.20 49.06
C GLY A 288 28.22 13.36 50.29
N ARG A 289 29.46 13.43 50.77
CA ARG A 289 29.79 13.20 52.18
C ARG A 289 30.91 14.16 52.61
N PRO A 290 30.75 14.89 53.73
CA PRO A 290 31.87 15.51 54.43
C PRO A 290 32.80 14.47 55.06
#